data_AF-A0A4U3ATI0-F1
#
_entry.id   AF-A0A4U3ATI0-F1
#
_cell.length_a   1.000
_cell.length_b   1.000
_cell.length_c   1.000
_cell.angle_alpha   90.00
_cell.angle_beta   90.00
_cell.angle_gamma   90.00
#
_symmetry.space_group_name_H-M   'P 1'
#
loop_
_entity.id
_entity.type
_entity.pdbx_description
1 polymer ?
#
loop_
_entity_poly.entity_id
_entity_poly.type
_entity_poly.pdbx_seq_one_letter_code
_entity_poly.pdbx_strand_id
1 'polypeptide(L)'
;LPALYAMEDPILRKKIISVHENTTADEMKEIIEAVKNSAAIDQAFAFSERYLHKALEIIKPLPRGQAKYALQNVAKYIGKRKF
;
A
#
# COMPACT_ATOMS: atom_id res chain seq x y z
N LEU A 1 -0.47 -4.60 -0.47
CA LEU A 1 -0.44 -4.17 0.95
C LEU A 1 -1.83 -4.19 1.60
N PRO A 2 -2.91 -3.63 1.00
CA PRO A 2 -4.23 -3.69 1.61
C PRO A 2 -4.71 -5.10 1.95
N ALA A 3 -4.49 -6.07 1.07
CA ALA A 3 -4.81 -7.48 1.36
C ALA A 3 -4.09 -8.03 2.61
N LEU A 4 -2.85 -7.58 2.90
CA LEU A 4 -2.12 -8.03 4.09
C LEU A 4 -2.71 -7.46 5.37
N TYR A 5 -3.08 -6.17 5.37
CA TYR A 5 -3.78 -5.55 6.49
C TYR A 5 -5.18 -6.15 6.68
N ALA A 6 -5.89 -6.44 5.59
CA ALA A 6 -7.18 -7.12 5.65
C ALA A 6 -7.08 -8.54 6.25
N MET A 7 -5.94 -9.23 6.12
CA MET A 7 -5.71 -10.53 6.75
C MET A 7 -5.52 -10.45 8.28
N GLU A 8 -5.38 -9.26 8.87
CA GLU A 8 -5.39 -9.11 10.33
C GLU A 8 -6.79 -9.37 10.91
N ASP A 9 -7.85 -9.13 10.13
CA ASP A 9 -9.21 -9.58 10.45
C ASP A 9 -9.34 -11.08 10.15
N PRO A 10 -9.63 -11.93 11.16
CA PRO A 10 -9.78 -13.37 10.97
C PRO A 10 -10.84 -13.78 9.94
N ILE A 11 -11.89 -12.98 9.74
CA ILE A 11 -12.97 -13.25 8.79
C ILE A 11 -12.47 -13.01 7.37
N LEU A 12 -11.88 -11.84 7.11
CA LEU A 12 -11.30 -11.50 5.82
C LEU A 12 -10.12 -12.42 5.48
N ARG A 13 -9.29 -12.75 6.46
CA ARG A 13 -8.18 -13.70 6.29
C ARG A 13 -8.66 -15.03 5.72
N LYS A 14 -9.74 -15.60 6.26
CA LYS A 14 -10.31 -16.86 5.77
C LYS A 14 -10.74 -16.73 4.30
N LYS A 15 -11.42 -15.64 3.94
CA LYS A 15 -11.86 -15.35 2.57
C LYS A 15 -10.69 -15.16 1.60
N ILE A 16 -9.63 -14.49 2.01
CA ILE A 16 -8.48 -14.22 1.14
C ILE A 16 -7.64 -15.48 0.95
N ILE A 17 -7.46 -16.31 1.99
CA ILE A 17 -6.70 -17.57 1.89
C ILE A 17 -7.45 -18.63 1.10
N SER A 18 -8.79 -18.57 1.03
CA SER A 18 -9.57 -19.49 0.21
C SER A 18 -9.52 -19.19 -1.30
N VAL A 19 -8.83 -18.13 -1.74
CA VAL A 19 -8.65 -17.83 -3.17
C VAL A 19 -7.74 -18.87 -3.82
N HIS A 20 -8.18 -19.42 -4.96
CA HIS A 20 -7.42 -20.36 -5.79
C HIS A 20 -7.70 -20.10 -7.28
N GLU A 21 -7.04 -20.86 -8.16
CA GLU A 21 -7.13 -20.70 -9.63
C GLU A 21 -8.54 -20.85 -10.23
N ASN A 22 -9.44 -21.51 -9.51
CA ASN A 22 -10.84 -21.71 -9.92
C ASN A 22 -11.81 -20.75 -9.22
N THR A 23 -11.33 -19.78 -8.45
CA THR A 23 -12.17 -18.74 -7.86
C THR A 23 -12.81 -17.93 -8.99
N THR A 24 -14.14 -17.84 -8.97
CA THR A 24 -14.90 -17.12 -9.99
C THR A 24 -14.67 -15.61 -9.90
N ALA A 25 -14.98 -14.91 -11.00
CA ALA A 25 -14.89 -13.46 -11.02
C ALA A 25 -15.81 -12.79 -9.97
N ASP A 26 -16.99 -13.37 -9.72
CA ASP A 26 -17.95 -12.85 -8.74
C ASP A 26 -17.45 -13.05 -7.30
N GLU A 27 -16.94 -14.24 -6.96
CA GLU A 27 -16.31 -14.50 -5.67
C GLU A 27 -15.10 -13.59 -5.44
N MET A 28 -14.26 -13.41 -6.46
CA MET A 28 -13.13 -12.49 -6.40
C MET A 28 -13.59 -11.04 -6.15
N LYS A 29 -14.66 -10.62 -6.83
CA LYS A 29 -15.23 -9.28 -6.66
C LYS A 29 -15.74 -9.06 -5.24
N GLU A 30 -16.43 -10.03 -4.65
CA GLU A 30 -16.87 -9.95 -3.25
C GLU A 30 -15.71 -9.79 -2.28
N ILE A 31 -14.61 -10.53 -2.51
CA ILE A 31 -13.41 -10.45 -1.67
C ILE A 31 -12.76 -9.06 -1.81
N ILE A 32 -12.64 -8.55 -3.03
CA ILE A 32 -12.09 -7.21 -3.30
C ILE A 32 -12.94 -6.14 -2.62
N GLU A 33 -14.27 -6.21 -2.73
CA GLU A 33 -15.16 -5.25 -2.07
C GLU A 33 -15.09 -5.34 -0.55
N ALA A 34 -14.97 -6.55 0.01
CA ALA A 34 -14.78 -6.73 1.45
C ALA A 34 -13.46 -6.12 1.94
N VAL A 35 -12.37 -6.22 1.16
CA VAL A 35 -11.09 -5.56 1.46
C VAL A 35 -11.21 -4.04 1.37
N LYS A 36 -11.89 -3.51 0.34
CA LYS A 36 -12.10 -2.06 0.17
C LYS A 36 -12.94 -1.44 1.28
N ASN A 37 -13.94 -2.16 1.77
CA ASN A 37 -14.82 -1.71 2.84
C ASN A 37 -14.21 -1.88 4.25
N SER A 38 -13.03 -2.48 4.35
CA SER A 38 -12.28 -2.58 5.60
C SER A 38 -11.35 -1.37 5.80
N ALA A 39 -10.84 -1.20 7.01
CA ALA A 39 -9.82 -0.20 7.31
C ALA A 39 -8.45 -0.49 6.63
N ALA A 40 -8.31 -1.60 5.91
CA ALA A 40 -7.05 -2.04 5.34
C ALA A 40 -6.50 -1.12 4.24
N ILE A 41 -7.39 -0.41 3.52
CA ILE A 41 -6.98 0.61 2.54
C ILE A 41 -6.28 1.76 3.26
N ASP A 42 -6.91 2.31 4.30
CA ASP A 42 -6.37 3.42 5.09
C ASP A 42 -5.09 3.03 5.82
N GLN A 43 -5.05 1.82 6.40
CA GLN A 43 -3.84 1.30 7.06
C GLN A 43 -2.68 1.13 6.08
N ALA A 44 -2.93 0.57 4.89
CA ALA A 44 -1.92 0.45 3.85
C ALA A 44 -1.42 1.81 3.37
N PHE A 45 -2.32 2.79 3.24
CA PHE A 45 -1.98 4.15 2.87
C PHE A 45 -1.11 4.82 3.94
N ALA A 46 -1.53 4.77 5.21
CA ALA A 46 -0.78 5.32 6.33
C ALA A 46 0.62 4.69 6.45
N PHE A 47 0.74 3.37 6.21
CA PHE A 47 2.04 2.70 6.17
C PHE A 47 2.90 3.20 5.01
N SER A 48 2.35 3.32 3.81
CA SER A 48 3.07 3.86 2.65
C SER A 48 3.59 5.28 2.93
N GLU A 49 2.75 6.15 3.48
CA GLU A 49 3.11 7.53 3.87
C GLU A 49 4.26 7.56 4.87
N ARG A 50 4.27 6.67 5.88
CA ARG A 50 5.38 6.58 6.84
C ARG A 50 6.72 6.25 6.16
N TYR A 51 6.72 5.36 5.17
CA TYR A 51 7.94 5.00 4.44
C TYR A 51 8.38 6.10 3.47
N LEU A 52 7.43 6.80 2.85
CA LEU A 52 7.73 8.00 2.08
C LEU A 52 8.40 9.07 2.94
N HIS A 53 7.84 9.36 4.11
CA HIS A 53 8.41 10.32 5.05
C HIS A 53 9.82 9.90 5.50
N LYS A 54 10.00 8.62 5.83
CA LYS A 54 11.33 8.06 6.15
C LYS A 54 12.32 8.27 5.02
N ALA A 55 11.93 8.02 3.76
CA ALA A 55 12.79 8.23 2.61
C ALA A 55 13.19 9.71 2.46
N LEU A 56 12.24 10.64 2.62
CA LEU A 56 12.51 12.07 2.56
C LEU A 56 13.48 12.54 3.66
N GLU A 57 13.33 12.03 4.89
CA GLU A 57 14.25 12.34 5.99
C GLU A 57 15.66 11.78 5.76
N ILE A 58 15.80 10.59 5.15
CA ILE A 58 17.11 10.04 4.76
C ILE A 58 17.78 10.88 3.66
N ILE A 59 17.01 11.44 2.73
CA ILE A 59 17.54 12.28 1.64
C ILE A 59 17.95 13.68 2.12
N LYS A 60 17.29 14.19 3.17
CA LYS A 60 17.49 15.54 3.71
C LYS A 60 18.94 15.89 4.08
N PRO A 61 19.73 15.04 4.76
CA PRO A 61 21.13 15.34 5.11
C PRO A 61 22.11 15.21 3.93
N LEU A 62 21.71 14.65 2.79
CA LEU A 62 22.63 14.45 1.65
C LEU A 62 23.19 15.78 1.13
N PRO A 63 24.43 15.79 0.60
CA PRO A 63 25.02 16.98 0.01
C PRO A 63 24.17 17.51 -1.15
N ARG A 64 24.17 18.84 -1.33
CA ARG A 64 23.44 19.46 -2.44
C ARG A 64 24.06 19.03 -3.77
N GLY A 65 23.24 18.55 -4.69
CA GLY A 65 23.68 18.08 -6.00
C GLY A 65 22.54 17.39 -6.75
N GLN A 66 22.79 17.07 -8.03
CA GLN A 66 21.78 16.47 -8.91
C GLN A 66 21.21 15.15 -8.35
N ALA A 67 22.04 14.32 -7.72
CA ALA A 67 21.61 13.08 -7.09
C ALA A 67 20.55 13.30 -5.99
N LYS A 68 20.74 14.31 -5.12
CA LYS A 68 19.76 14.66 -4.09
C LYS A 68 18.43 15.09 -4.70
N TYR A 69 18.48 15.92 -5.74
CA TYR A 69 17.27 16.37 -6.45
C TYR A 69 16.53 15.20 -7.12
N ALA A 70 17.25 14.29 -7.76
CA ALA A 70 16.67 13.11 -8.39
C ALA A 70 15.93 12.24 -7.35
N LEU A 71 16.57 11.95 -6.21
CA LEU A 71 15.96 11.16 -5.13
C LEU A 71 14.72 11.84 -4.54
N GLN A 72 14.78 13.16 -4.32
CA GLN A 72 13.61 13.92 -3.85
C GLN A 72 12.46 13.88 -4.86
N ASN A 73 12.75 13.95 -6.16
CA ASN A 73 11.73 13.89 -7.20
C ASN A 73 11.09 12.51 -7.29
N VAL A 74 11.88 11.43 -7.17
CA VAL A 74 11.36 10.05 -7.11
C VAL A 74 10.44 9.89 -5.90
N ALA A 75 10.87 10.31 -4.71
CA ALA A 75 10.05 10.23 -3.50
C ALA A 75 8.73 11.02 -3.66
N LYS A 76 8.80 12.27 -4.13
CA LYS A 76 7.60 13.10 -4.39
C LYS A 76 6.67 12.49 -5.44
N TYR A 77 7.22 11.88 -6.48
CA TYR A 77 6.41 11.23 -7.52
C TYR A 77 5.66 10.02 -6.97
N ILE A 78 6.31 9.21 -6.13
CA ILE A 78 5.69 8.06 -5.46
C ILE A 78 4.54 8.52 -4.53
N GLY A 79 4.74 9.58 -3.74
CA GLY A 79 3.72 10.12 -2.83
C GLY A 79 2.54 10.82 -3.50
N LYS A 80 2.67 11.26 -4.76
CA LYS A 80 1.56 11.93 -5.48
C LYS A 80 0.52 10.96 -6.06
N ARG A 81 0.79 9.65 -6.06
CA ARG A 81 -0.20 8.66 -6.53
C ARG A 81 -1.29 8.49 -5.47
N LYS A 82 -2.27 9.40 -5.46
CA LYS A 82 -3.59 9.13 -4.88
C LYS A 82 -4.31 8.17 -5.82
N PHE A 83 -4.62 6.97 -5.35
CA PHE A 83 -5.61 6.08 -5.96
C PHE A 83 -6.97 6.36 -5.33
#